data_AF-A0A3D5YDY4-F1
#
_entry.id   AF-A0A3D5YDY4-F1
#
_cell.length_a   1.000
_cell.length_b   1.000
_cell.length_c   1.000
_cell.angle_alpha   90.00
_cell.angle_beta   90.00
_cell.angle_gamma   90.00
#
_symmetry.space_group_name_H-M   'P 1'
#
loop_
_entity.id
_entity.type
_entity.pdbx_description
1 polymer ?
#
loop_
_entity_poly.entity_id
_entity_poly.type
_entity_poly.pdbx_seq_one_letter_code
_entity_poly.pdbx_strand_id
1 'polypeptide(L)'
;MHYQEYLDEIIIQLQQQGLFLKKDLVETNNGIIYQISSNDWELLEVFAKWHEAIEKFEKISKKAFTEEMRDKLVAFLLSDTQIPEKGKQEVLDQIQS
;
A
#
# COMPACT_ATOMS: atom_id res chain seq x y z
N MET A 1 31.35 26.44 7.03
CA MET A 1 30.51 25.89 8.12
C MET A 1 29.04 25.86 7.73
N HIS A 2 28.42 26.96 7.28
CA HIS A 2 26.98 26.99 6.95
C HIS A 2 26.45 25.95 5.93
N TYR A 3 27.24 25.57 4.92
CA TYR A 3 26.78 24.58 3.93
C TYR A 3 26.70 23.16 4.47
N GLN A 4 27.49 22.83 5.49
CA GLN A 4 27.50 21.51 6.11
C GLN A 4 26.25 21.32 6.98
N GLU A 5 25.94 22.33 7.79
CA GLU A 5 24.74 22.37 8.62
C GLU A 5 23.46 22.31 7.77
N TYR A 6 23.43 23.06 6.66
CA TYR A 6 22.30 23.04 5.74
C TYR A 6 22.10 21.69 5.04
N LEU A 7 23.18 21.04 4.60
CA LEU A 7 23.11 19.70 4.00
C LEU A 7 22.61 18.67 5.03
N ASP A 8 23.04 18.79 6.27
CA ASP A 8 22.65 17.89 7.36
C ASP A 8 21.16 18.02 7.68
N GLU A 9 20.64 19.25 7.72
CA GLU A 9 19.20 19.50 7.86
C GLU A 9 18.39 18.89 6.71
N ILE A 10 18.85 19.00 5.47
CA ILE A 10 18.19 18.39 4.31
C ILE A 10 18.18 16.85 4.42
N ILE A 11 19.30 16.24 4.81
CA ILE A 11 19.38 14.78 4.96
C ILE A 11 18.40 14.30 6.04
N ILE A 12 18.31 15.02 7.16
CA ILE A 12 17.35 14.72 8.23
C ILE A 12 15.90 14.83 7.73
N GLN A 13 15.56 15.86 6.95
CA GLN A 13 14.22 16.00 6.38
C GLN A 13 13.88 14.84 5.44
N LEU A 14 14.82 14.41 4.60
CA LEU A 14 14.63 13.27 3.70
C LEU A 14 14.44 11.96 4.47
N GLN A 15 15.22 11.75 5.54
CA GLN A 15 15.04 10.60 6.44
C GLN A 15 13.67 10.59 7.12
N GLN A 16 13.16 11.75 7.55
CA GLN A 16 11.82 11.87 8.11
C GLN A 16 10.70 11.56 7.10
N GLN A 17 10.97 11.74 5.80
CA GLN A 17 10.08 11.35 4.71
C GLN A 17 10.19 9.86 4.33
N GLY A 18 11.02 9.09 5.04
CA GLY A 18 11.20 7.66 4.82
C GLY A 18 12.28 7.29 3.80
N LEU A 19 13.13 8.25 3.40
CA LEU A 19 14.29 7.98 2.55
C LEU A 19 15.48 7.55 3.40
N PHE A 20 16.00 6.37 3.12
CA PHE A 20 17.12 5.82 3.87
C PHE A 20 18.45 6.29 3.29
N LEU A 21 18.96 7.37 3.87
CA LEU A 21 20.22 7.97 3.48
C LEU A 21 21.21 7.84 4.63
N LYS A 22 22.38 7.25 4.36
CA LYS A 22 23.53 7.26 5.26
C LYS A 22 24.50 8.35 4.80
N LYS A 23 24.94 9.18 5.74
CA LYS A 23 25.96 10.21 5.52
C LYS A 23 27.24 9.79 6.23
N ASP A 24 28.32 9.64 5.49
CA ASP A 24 29.67 9.46 6.03
C ASP A 24 30.55 10.64 5.63
N LEU A 25 31.39 11.11 6.56
CA LEU A 25 32.41 12.13 6.32
C LEU A 25 33.74 11.42 6.11
N VAL A 26 34.33 11.57 4.92
CA VAL A 26 35.62 10.97 4.59
C VAL A 26 36.65 12.09 4.51
N GLU A 27 37.57 12.11 5.47
CA GLU A 27 38.74 12.99 5.40
C GLU A 27 39.72 12.46 4.36
N THR A 28 40.04 13.28 3.38
CA THR A 28 41.05 12.98 2.35
C THR A 28 42.17 14.00 2.40
N ASN A 29 43.30 13.70 1.77
CA ASN A 29 44.45 14.61 1.67
C ASN A 29 44.11 15.95 0.98
N ASN A 30 42.96 16.04 0.30
CA ASN A 30 42.48 17.22 -0.41
C ASN A 30 41.26 17.90 0.26
N GLY A 31 40.89 17.47 1.47
CA GLY A 31 39.75 18.01 2.22
C GLY A 31 38.71 16.96 2.61
N ILE A 32 37.56 17.43 3.12
CA ILE A 32 36.46 16.59 3.61
C ILE A 32 35.51 16.28 2.46
N ILE A 33 35.26 14.99 2.20
CA ILE A 33 34.26 14.51 1.25
C ILE A 33 33.02 14.06 2.00
N TYR A 34 31.85 14.46 1.51
CA TYR A 34 30.55 13.93 1.93
C TYR A 34 30.19 12.73 1.07
N GLN A 35 30.16 11.54 1.68
CA GLN A 35 29.67 10.34 1.02
C GLN A 35 28.23 10.08 1.48
N ILE A 36 27.31 10.06 0.52
CA ILE A 36 25.91 9.72 0.75
C ILE A 36 25.65 8.37 0.09
N SER A 37 25.14 7.41 0.85
CA SER A 37 24.68 6.12 0.32
C SER A 37 23.24 5.85 0.72
N SER A 38 22.50 5.21 -0.18
CA SER A 38 21.20 4.62 0.11
C SER A 38 21.42 3.11 0.16
N ASN A 39 21.03 2.42 1.23
CA ASN A 39 21.24 0.99 1.32
C ASN A 39 20.10 0.27 0.59
N ASP A 40 20.43 -0.57 -0.39
CA ASP A 40 19.45 -1.26 -1.27
C ASP A 40 18.39 -2.05 -0.49
N TRP A 41 18.75 -2.55 0.69
CA TRP A 41 17.86 -3.31 1.57
C TRP A 41 16.71 -2.47 2.14
N GLU A 42 16.98 -1.23 2.52
CA GLU A 42 15.97 -0.37 3.15
C GLU A 42 14.94 0.11 2.12
N LEU A 43 15.38 0.30 0.87
CA LEU A 43 14.49 0.51 -0.27
C LEU A 43 13.58 -0.70 -0.52
N LEU A 44 14.12 -1.92 -0.42
CA LEU A 44 13.34 -3.15 -0.54
C LEU A 44 12.32 -3.29 0.60
N GLU A 45 12.66 -2.91 1.82
CA GLU A 45 11.71 -2.91 2.95
C GLU A 45 10.57 -1.90 2.76
N VAL A 46 10.87 -0.70 2.28
CA VAL A 46 9.83 0.30 1.94
C VAL A 46 8.92 -0.21 0.84
N PHE A 47 9.50 -0.80 -0.22
CA PHE A 47 8.73 -1.41 -1.29
C PHE A 47 7.84 -2.56 -0.79
N ALA A 48 8.36 -3.44 0.06
CA ALA A 48 7.59 -4.54 0.63
C ALA A 48 6.39 -4.05 1.45
N LYS A 49 6.58 -3.03 2.31
CA LYS A 49 5.50 -2.42 3.09
C LYS A 49 4.43 -1.79 2.21
N TRP A 50 4.84 -1.07 1.17
CA TRP A 50 3.92 -0.44 0.23
C TRP A 50 3.11 -1.49 -0.57
N HIS A 51 3.78 -2.53 -1.06
CA HIS A 51 3.14 -3.64 -1.76
C HIS A 51 2.13 -4.37 -0.85
N GLU A 52 2.48 -4.66 0.39
CA GLU A 52 1.56 -5.30 1.35
C GLU A 52 0.32 -4.44 1.63
N ALA A 53 0.50 -3.13 1.79
CA ALA A 53 -0.61 -2.20 1.98
C ALA A 53 -1.54 -2.15 0.77
N ILE A 54 -1.00 -2.12 -0.46
CA ILE A 54 -1.78 -2.17 -1.70
C ILE A 54 -2.54 -3.49 -1.81
N GLU A 55 -1.88 -4.64 -1.58
CA GLU A 55 -2.57 -5.94 -1.61
C GLU A 55 -3.72 -6.00 -0.61
N LYS A 56 -3.53 -5.49 0.62
CA LYS A 56 -4.59 -5.45 1.63
C LYS A 56 -5.75 -4.56 1.16
N PHE A 57 -5.45 -3.40 0.59
CA PHE A 57 -6.46 -2.50 0.04
C PHE A 57 -7.23 -3.14 -1.12
N GLU A 58 -6.54 -3.79 -2.07
CA GLU A 58 -7.19 -4.53 -3.16
C GLU A 58 -8.07 -5.68 -2.65
N LYS A 59 -7.62 -6.42 -1.62
CA LYS A 59 -8.42 -7.47 -0.98
C LYS A 59 -9.70 -6.90 -0.34
N ILE A 60 -9.60 -5.76 0.35
CA ILE A 60 -10.76 -5.05 0.90
C ILE A 60 -11.71 -4.59 -0.22
N SER A 61 -11.17 -4.00 -1.29
CA SER A 61 -11.95 -3.56 -2.45
C SER A 61 -12.68 -4.72 -3.13
N LYS A 62 -12.01 -5.86 -3.34
CA LYS A 62 -12.63 -7.09 -3.88
C LYS A 62 -13.73 -7.62 -2.98
N LYS A 63 -13.53 -7.61 -1.66
CA LYS A 63 -14.55 -8.01 -0.69
C LYS A 63 -15.78 -7.10 -0.78
N ALA A 64 -15.58 -5.78 -0.74
CA ALA A 64 -16.66 -4.80 -0.86
C ALA A 64 -17.43 -4.93 -2.18
N PHE A 65 -16.72 -5.13 -3.30
CA PHE A 65 -17.34 -5.38 -4.61
C PHE A 65 -18.14 -6.69 -4.63
N THR A 66 -17.61 -7.76 -4.04
CA THR A 66 -18.33 -9.05 -3.93
C THR A 66 -19.61 -8.90 -3.10
N GLU A 67 -19.55 -8.17 -1.99
CA GLU A 67 -20.71 -7.86 -1.15
C GLU A 67 -21.74 -7.02 -1.92
N GLU A 68 -21.31 -6.01 -2.69
CA GLU A 68 -22.21 -5.23 -3.55
C GLU A 68 -22.87 -6.09 -4.63
N MET A 69 -22.13 -6.99 -5.29
CA MET A 69 -22.69 -7.89 -6.31
C MET A 69 -23.68 -8.87 -5.69
N ARG A 70 -23.39 -9.36 -4.48
CA ARG A 70 -24.31 -10.21 -3.73
C ARG A 70 -25.63 -9.49 -3.47
N ASP A 71 -25.58 -8.26 -2.98
CA ASP A 71 -26.79 -7.49 -2.66
C ASP A 71 -27.59 -7.17 -3.93
N LYS A 72 -26.92 -6.85 -5.04
CA LYS A 72 -27.56 -6.69 -6.36
C LYS A 72 -28.22 -7.97 -6.85
N LEU A 73 -27.57 -9.12 -6.67
CA LEU A 73 -28.13 -10.42 -7.04
C LEU A 73 -29.39 -10.74 -6.23
N VAL A 74 -29.37 -10.49 -4.91
CA VAL A 74 -30.55 -10.64 -4.05
C VAL A 74 -31.68 -9.71 -4.50
N ALA A 75 -31.38 -8.44 -4.76
CA ALA A 75 -32.38 -7.48 -5.23
C ALA A 75 -33.01 -7.91 -6.57
N PHE A 76 -32.19 -8.38 -7.52
CA PHE A 76 -32.65 -8.91 -8.80
C PHE A 76 -33.60 -10.09 -8.60
N LEU A 77 -33.18 -11.09 -7.83
CA LEU A 77 -33.98 -12.29 -7.53
C LEU A 77 -35.33 -11.93 -6.88
N LEU A 78 -35.36 -10.96 -5.97
CA LEU A 78 -36.58 -10.51 -5.31
C LEU A 78 -37.51 -9.74 -6.25
N SER A 79 -36.96 -8.94 -7.17
CA SER A 79 -37.72 -8.08 -8.09
C SER A 79 -38.31 -8.79 -9.31
N ASP A 80 -37.67 -9.87 -9.77
CA ASP A 80 -38.10 -10.58 -10.98
C ASP A 80 -39.14 -11.67 -10.66
N THR A 81 -40.34 -11.52 -11.21
CA THR A 81 -41.47 -12.44 -11.06
C THR A 81 -41.41 -13.64 -12.01
N GLN A 82 -40.48 -13.65 -12.97
CA GLN A 82 -40.33 -14.73 -13.96
C GLN A 82 -39.43 -15.87 -13.47
N ILE A 83 -38.71 -15.68 -12.36
CA ILE A 83 -37.80 -16.69 -11.82
C ILE A 83 -38.60 -17.74 -11.02
N PRO A 84 -38.47 -19.04 -11.35
CA PRO A 84 -39.15 -20.10 -10.62
C PRO A 84 -38.79 -20.10 -9.12
N GLU A 85 -39.81 -20.12 -8.27
CA GLU A 85 -39.71 -20.00 -6.81
C GLU A 85 -38.74 -21.02 -6.19
N LYS A 86 -38.75 -22.26 -6.69
CA LYS A 86 -37.86 -23.32 -6.21
C LYS A 86 -36.37 -23.00 -6.42
N GLY A 87 -36.00 -22.53 -7.61
CA GLY A 87 -34.60 -22.17 -7.92
C GLY A 87 -34.18 -20.84 -7.26
N LYS A 88 -35.13 -19.92 -7.10
CA LYS A 88 -34.92 -18.65 -6.38
C LYS A 88 -34.58 -18.89 -4.90
N GLN A 89 -35.31 -19.79 -4.23
CA GLN A 89 -35.09 -20.07 -2.82
C GLN A 89 -33.75 -20.79 -2.57
N GLU A 90 -33.39 -21.77 -3.40
CA GLU A 90 -32.10 -22.47 -3.31
C GLU A 90 -30.90 -21.52 -3.42
N VAL A 91 -30.97 -20.51 -4.29
CA VAL A 91 -29.91 -19.51 -4.47
C VAL A 91 -29.88 -18.51 -3.30
N LEU A 92 -31.04 -18.09 -2.78
CA LEU A 92 -31.09 -17.21 -1.61
C LEU A 92 -30.50 -17.89 -0.36
N ASP A 93 -30.81 -19.17 -0.14
CA ASP A 93 -30.29 -19.93 1.00
C ASP A 93 -28.75 -20.09 0.91
N GLN A 94 -28.20 -20.26 -0.30
CA GLN A 94 -26.74 -20.35 -0.51
C GLN A 94 -26.01 -19.01 -0.35
N ILE A 95 -26.68 -17.89 -0.62
CA ILE A 95 -26.10 -16.55 -0.53
C ILE A 95 -26.12 -16.01 0.92
N GLN A 96 -27.09 -16.47 1.73
CA GLN A 96 -27.30 -16.00 3.11
C GLN A 96 -26.64 -16.89 4.18
N SER A 97 -26.17 -18.08 3.84
CA SER A 97 -25.39 -18.98 4.73
C SER A 97 -23.92 -18.56 4.85
#